data_AF-V5I7C0-F1
#
_entry.id   AF-V5I7C0-F1
#
_cell.length_a   1.000
_cell.length_b   1.000
_cell.length_c   1.000
_cell.angle_alpha   90.00
_cell.angle_beta   90.00
_cell.angle_gamma   90.00
#
_symmetry.space_group_name_H-M   'P 1'
#
loop_
_entity.id
_entity.type
_entity.pdbx_description
1 polymer ?
#
loop_
_entity_poly.entity_id
_entity_poly.type
_entity_poly.pdbx_seq_one_letter_code
_entity_poly.pdbx_strand_id
1 'polypeptide(L)'
;REPREAEHERKTQEEVLRKFRCHECNILVTTSLLEQGCDLPKCNLVIRFDLPKTFHSYIQSKARARATDAYYILFANEDEIPSFVSNLAEYNEVENTLLKRCSSLEPDKEEELLADAYSTCCKSYQPLPEYGAPCVTLENAIPLLNKYCAKLPSDTFTRLTPLWYEEKDLSGQCICHIRLPINSPVKQTVTSPPMPNSLLARRAAAFMLCQLLHKTKELDDYLQPINKENFRATEDDWNNFTL
;
A
#
# COMPACT_ATOMS: atom_id res chain seq x y z
N ARG A 1 8.77 -3.15 40.50
CA ARG A 1 9.27 -4.45 39.99
C ARG A 1 10.72 -4.27 39.64
N GLU A 2 11.59 -5.17 40.06
CA GLU A 2 13.01 -5.08 39.72
C GLU A 2 13.19 -5.23 38.19
N PRO A 3 14.10 -4.47 37.57
CA PRO A 3 14.25 -4.46 36.11
C PRO A 3 14.62 -5.82 35.52
N ARG A 4 15.29 -6.68 36.30
CA ARG A 4 15.67 -8.05 35.89
C ARG A 4 14.48 -9.00 35.82
N GLU A 5 13.53 -8.88 36.74
CA GLU A 5 12.32 -9.69 36.76
C GLU A 5 11.42 -9.34 35.56
N ALA A 6 11.27 -8.05 35.27
CA ALA A 6 10.51 -7.59 34.10
C ALA A 6 11.11 -8.07 32.77
N GLU A 7 12.43 -8.15 32.68
CA GLU A 7 13.10 -8.69 31.49
C GLU A 7 12.87 -10.21 31.34
N HIS A 8 12.91 -10.95 32.44
CA HIS A 8 12.62 -12.38 32.45
C HIS A 8 11.16 -12.69 32.08
N GLU A 9 10.20 -11.93 32.63
CA GLU A 9 8.79 -12.02 32.25
C GLU A 9 8.58 -11.75 30.76
N ARG A 10 9.25 -10.73 30.20
CA ARG A 10 9.18 -10.42 28.76
C ARG A 10 9.74 -11.53 27.88
N LYS A 11 10.89 -12.11 28.24
CA LYS A 11 11.47 -13.25 27.49
C LYS A 11 10.52 -14.43 27.48
N THR A 12 9.93 -14.73 28.65
CA THR A 12 8.95 -15.81 28.78
C THR A 12 7.70 -15.56 27.92
N GLN A 13 7.19 -14.33 27.90
CA GLN A 13 6.06 -13.94 27.06
C GLN A 13 6.36 -14.12 25.56
N GLU A 14 7.53 -13.67 25.10
CA GLU A 14 7.92 -13.80 23.69
C GLU A 14 8.12 -15.27 23.28
N GLU A 15 8.65 -16.10 24.17
CA GLU A 15 8.77 -17.54 23.93
C GLU A 15 7.41 -18.21 23.75
N VAL A 16 6.42 -17.87 24.58
CA VAL A 16 5.04 -18.39 24.45
C VAL A 16 4.40 -17.92 23.15
N LEU A 17 4.58 -16.65 22.78
CA LEU A 17 4.09 -16.11 21.51
C LEU A 17 4.76 -16.81 20.32
N ARG A 18 6.06 -17.08 20.38
CA ARG A 18 6.79 -17.83 19.36
C ARG A 18 6.20 -19.24 19.20
N LYS A 19 5.96 -19.96 20.29
CA LYS A 19 5.33 -21.29 20.27
C LYS A 19 3.95 -21.27 19.62
N PHE A 20 3.14 -20.25 19.89
CA PHE A 20 1.84 -20.06 19.25
C PHE A 20 1.97 -19.78 17.74
N ARG A 21 2.90 -18.91 17.33
CA ARG A 21 3.19 -18.62 15.90
C ARG A 21 3.69 -19.85 15.15
N CYS A 22 4.43 -20.73 15.82
CA CYS A 22 4.94 -21.99 15.25
C CYS A 22 3.93 -23.16 15.31
N HIS A 23 2.70 -22.94 15.77
CA HIS A 23 1.68 -23.97 15.97
C HIS A 23 2.07 -25.08 16.96
N GLU A 24 3.02 -24.83 17.86
CA GLU A 24 3.32 -25.73 18.99
C GLU A 24 2.27 -25.59 20.10
N CYS A 25 1.59 -24.44 20.17
CA CYS A 25 0.46 -24.19 21.05
C CYS A 25 -0.76 -23.75 20.23
N ASN A 26 -1.89 -24.43 20.39
CA ASN A 26 -3.12 -24.14 19.63
C ASN A 26 -4.08 -23.20 20.35
N ILE A 27 -3.94 -23.04 21.67
CA ILE A 27 -4.78 -22.19 22.50
C ILE A 27 -3.89 -21.20 23.23
N LEU A 28 -4.23 -19.92 23.12
CA LEU A 28 -3.57 -18.83 23.81
C LEU A 28 -4.59 -18.09 24.67
N VAL A 29 -4.32 -17.99 25.97
CA VAL A 29 -5.14 -17.25 26.92
C VAL A 29 -4.40 -15.98 27.31
N THR A 30 -5.02 -14.83 27.11
CA THR A 30 -4.38 -13.52 27.30
C THR A 30 -5.29 -12.54 28.00
N THR A 31 -4.70 -11.49 28.56
CA THR A 31 -5.42 -10.28 28.98
C THR A 31 -5.49 -9.28 27.82
N SER A 32 -6.20 -8.17 28.04
CA SER A 32 -6.38 -7.09 27.06
C SER A 32 -5.08 -6.39 26.64
N LEU A 33 -3.98 -6.59 27.36
CA LEU A 33 -2.65 -6.07 27.02
C LEU A 33 -2.12 -6.61 25.68
N LEU A 34 -2.55 -7.79 25.27
CA LEU A 34 -2.12 -8.43 24.02
C LEU A 34 -2.93 -8.01 22.79
N GLU A 35 -3.97 -7.18 22.97
CA GLU A 35 -4.79 -6.67 21.86
C GLU A 35 -3.98 -5.78 20.91
N GLN A 36 -3.04 -5.02 21.48
CA GLN A 36 -2.23 -4.03 20.77
C GLN A 36 -0.79 -4.51 20.55
N GLY A 37 -0.29 -4.34 19.32
CA GLY A 37 1.14 -4.46 19.02
C GLY A 37 1.72 -5.89 18.95
N CYS A 38 0.93 -6.93 19.21
CA CYS A 38 1.38 -8.31 19.04
C CYS A 38 0.96 -8.86 17.67
N ASP A 39 1.93 -9.35 16.90
CA ASP A 39 1.65 -10.10 15.67
C ASP A 39 1.28 -11.55 16.02
N LEU A 40 0.07 -11.94 15.62
CA LEU A 40 -0.52 -13.25 15.88
C LEU A 40 -1.06 -13.81 14.56
N PRO A 41 -0.94 -15.13 14.33
CA PRO A 41 -1.52 -15.77 13.16
C PRO A 41 -3.04 -15.59 13.10
N LYS A 42 -3.64 -15.85 11.93
CA LYS A 42 -5.09 -15.82 11.76
C LYS A 42 -5.71 -16.94 12.61
N CYS A 43 -6.61 -16.59 13.53
CA CYS A 43 -7.32 -17.54 14.37
C CYS A 43 -8.69 -17.90 13.75
N ASN A 44 -9.14 -19.12 14.00
CA ASN A 44 -10.48 -19.62 13.68
C ASN A 44 -11.50 -19.35 14.80
N LEU A 45 -11.05 -19.13 16.04
CA LEU A 45 -11.90 -18.84 17.18
C LEU A 45 -11.24 -17.79 18.05
N VAL A 46 -11.97 -16.72 18.35
CA VAL A 46 -11.56 -15.69 19.31
C VAL A 46 -12.70 -15.49 20.30
N ILE A 47 -12.40 -15.71 21.57
CA ILE A 47 -13.35 -15.56 22.67
C ILE A 47 -12.89 -14.40 23.55
N ARG A 48 -13.76 -13.42 23.79
CA ARG A 48 -13.57 -12.43 24.85
C ARG A 48 -14.50 -12.74 26.01
N PHE A 49 -13.92 -12.86 27.20
CA PHE A 49 -14.69 -13.00 28.43
C PHE A 49 -15.36 -11.68 28.86
N ASP A 50 -14.74 -10.55 28.54
CA ASP A 50 -15.28 -9.21 28.83
C ASP A 50 -15.59 -8.45 27.54
N LEU A 51 -16.68 -7.68 27.59
CA LEU A 51 -17.07 -6.79 26.50
C LEU A 51 -16.01 -5.70 26.24
N PRO A 52 -15.69 -5.42 24.96
CA PRO A 52 -14.73 -4.37 24.63
C PRO A 52 -15.30 -2.99 24.97
N LYS A 53 -14.53 -2.20 25.73
CA LYS A 53 -14.92 -0.85 26.18
C LYS A 53 -14.71 0.24 25.13
N THR A 54 -13.94 -0.04 24.09
CA THR A 54 -13.59 0.91 23.03
C THR A 54 -13.69 0.27 21.66
N PHE A 55 -13.99 1.08 20.64
CA PHE A 55 -13.99 0.66 19.24
C PHE A 55 -12.65 0.03 18.83
N HIS A 56 -11.53 0.60 19.31
CA HIS A 56 -10.18 0.09 19.00
C HIS A 56 -9.98 -1.35 19.50
N SER A 57 -10.37 -1.62 20.75
CA SER A 57 -10.31 -2.95 21.36
C SER A 57 -11.22 -3.95 20.63
N TYR A 58 -12.44 -3.52 20.28
CA TYR A 58 -13.40 -4.32 19.50
C TYR A 58 -12.81 -4.74 18.14
N ILE A 59 -12.30 -3.78 17.34
CA ILE A 59 -11.73 -4.09 16.03
C ILE A 59 -10.47 -4.94 16.12
N GLN A 60 -9.56 -4.65 17.05
CA GLN A 60 -8.32 -5.43 17.18
C GLN A 60 -8.57 -6.90 17.52
N SER A 61 -9.52 -7.15 18.42
CA SER A 61 -9.90 -8.51 18.81
C SER A 61 -10.69 -9.23 17.72
N LYS A 62 -11.68 -8.56 17.11
CA LYS A 62 -12.41 -9.07 15.92
C LYS A 62 -11.45 -9.42 14.77
N ALA A 63 -10.45 -8.56 14.52
CA ALA A 63 -9.45 -8.76 13.47
C ALA A 63 -8.50 -9.96 13.72
N ARG A 64 -8.52 -10.61 14.88
CA ARG A 64 -7.78 -11.88 15.06
C ARG A 64 -8.54 -13.08 14.49
N ALA A 65 -9.87 -13.01 14.46
CA ALA A 65 -10.75 -14.02 13.86
C ALA A 65 -10.85 -13.83 12.33
N ARG A 66 -9.75 -14.08 11.61
CA ARG A 66 -9.63 -13.85 10.15
C ARG A 66 -9.44 -15.14 9.32
N ALA A 67 -9.47 -16.31 9.95
CA ALA A 67 -9.49 -17.56 9.19
C ALA A 67 -10.82 -17.72 8.44
N THR A 68 -10.87 -18.58 7.43
CA THR A 68 -12.14 -18.98 6.79
C THR A 68 -13.06 -19.58 7.85
N ASP A 69 -14.33 -19.15 7.87
CA ASP A 69 -15.34 -19.55 8.86
C ASP A 69 -14.92 -19.31 10.32
N ALA A 70 -14.21 -18.22 10.59
CA ALA A 70 -13.80 -17.87 11.94
C ALA A 70 -14.99 -17.37 12.80
N TYR A 71 -14.99 -17.77 14.07
CA TYR A 71 -15.97 -17.36 15.07
C TYR A 71 -15.39 -16.30 16.02
N TYR A 72 -16.15 -15.25 16.26
CA TYR A 72 -15.86 -14.23 17.26
C TYR A 72 -16.97 -14.22 18.31
N ILE A 73 -16.64 -14.63 19.54
CA ILE A 73 -17.61 -14.82 20.63
C ILE A 73 -17.31 -13.82 21.75
N LEU A 74 -18.35 -13.11 22.17
CA LEU A 74 -18.32 -12.17 23.29
C LEU A 74 -19.16 -12.74 24.43
N PHE A 75 -18.54 -12.91 25.60
CA PHE A 75 -19.28 -13.15 26.83
C PHE A 75 -19.67 -11.81 27.43
N ALA A 76 -20.87 -11.76 27.99
CA ALA A 76 -21.46 -10.61 28.63
C ALA A 76 -22.39 -11.07 29.74
N ASN A 77 -22.52 -10.27 30.80
CA ASN A 77 -23.58 -10.45 31.77
C ASN A 77 -24.90 -9.93 31.21
N GLU A 78 -26.03 -10.53 31.59
CA GLU A 78 -27.35 -10.16 31.05
C GLU A 78 -27.68 -8.66 31.21
N ASP A 79 -27.23 -8.05 32.31
CA ASP A 79 -27.42 -6.63 32.60
C ASP A 79 -26.66 -5.68 31.65
N GLU A 80 -25.56 -6.15 31.06
CA GLU A 80 -24.67 -5.34 30.21
C GLU A 80 -25.03 -5.45 28.72
N ILE A 81 -25.81 -6.47 28.33
CA ILE A 81 -26.19 -6.71 26.94
C ILE A 81 -26.92 -5.50 26.32
N PRO A 82 -27.93 -4.88 26.97
CA PRO A 82 -28.69 -3.79 26.35
C PRO A 82 -27.81 -2.57 26.04
N SER A 83 -26.91 -2.21 26.97
CA SER A 83 -26.01 -1.07 26.78
C SER A 83 -24.97 -1.36 25.69
N PHE A 84 -24.46 -2.60 25.65
CA PHE A 84 -23.50 -3.01 24.63
C PHE A 84 -24.10 -3.08 23.22
N VAL A 85 -25.36 -3.48 23.06
CA VAL A 85 -26.03 -3.48 21.74
C VAL A 85 -26.05 -2.08 21.13
N SER A 86 -26.28 -1.04 21.94
CA SER A 86 -26.18 0.36 21.50
C SER A 86 -24.75 0.71 21.07
N ASN A 87 -23.75 0.38 21.89
CA ASN A 87 -22.34 0.63 21.57
C ASN A 87 -21.90 -0.13 20.30
N LEU A 88 -22.41 -1.35 20.09
CA LEU A 88 -22.10 -2.16 18.92
C LEU A 88 -22.67 -1.53 17.63
N ALA A 89 -23.84 -0.90 17.70
CA ALA A 89 -24.38 -0.14 16.59
C ALA A 89 -23.48 1.05 16.22
N GLU A 90 -23.01 1.81 17.21
CA GLU A 90 -22.03 2.89 17.01
C GLU A 90 -20.72 2.36 16.40
N TYR A 91 -20.20 1.25 16.91
CA TYR A 91 -18.97 0.63 16.39
C TYR A 91 -19.13 0.20 14.92
N ASN A 92 -20.26 -0.39 14.56
CA ASN A 92 -20.53 -0.75 13.17
C ASN A 92 -20.67 0.48 12.27
N GLU A 93 -21.27 1.57 12.76
CA GLU A 93 -21.37 2.83 12.00
C GLU A 93 -19.99 3.44 11.76
N VAL A 94 -19.12 3.45 12.77
CA VAL A 94 -17.73 3.90 12.65
C VAL A 94 -16.97 3.02 11.66
N GLU A 95 -17.06 1.69 11.78
CA GLU A 95 -16.42 0.74 10.85
C GLU A 95 -16.86 0.99 9.41
N ASN A 96 -18.17 1.11 9.17
CA ASN A 96 -18.72 1.39 7.84
C ASN A 96 -18.29 2.76 7.29
N THR A 97 -18.24 3.78 8.13
CA THR A 97 -17.82 5.13 7.71
C THR A 97 -16.34 5.13 7.32
N LEU A 98 -15.49 4.42 8.09
CA LEU A 98 -14.08 4.27 7.77
C LEU A 98 -13.89 3.50 6.46
N LEU A 99 -14.60 2.37 6.29
CA LEU A 99 -14.53 1.58 5.06
C LEU A 99 -14.97 2.39 3.83
N LYS A 100 -16.06 3.16 3.94
CA LYS A 100 -16.54 4.04 2.86
C LYS A 100 -15.54 5.12 2.48
N ARG A 101 -14.86 5.72 3.47
CA ARG A 101 -13.82 6.73 3.21
C ARG A 101 -12.57 6.10 2.60
N CYS A 102 -12.19 4.90 3.03
CA CYS A 102 -11.10 4.16 2.40
C CYS A 102 -11.45 3.74 0.97
N SER A 103 -12.66 3.26 0.72
CA SER A 103 -13.11 2.87 -0.62
C SER A 103 -13.29 4.06 -1.56
N SER A 104 -13.62 5.26 -1.04
CA SER A 104 -13.66 6.47 -1.87
C SER A 104 -12.31 6.91 -2.46
N LEU A 105 -11.21 6.28 -2.02
CA LEU A 105 -9.88 6.46 -2.61
C LEU A 105 -9.57 5.42 -3.69
N GLU A 106 -10.27 4.29 -3.68
CA GLU A 106 -10.16 3.26 -4.71
C GLU A 106 -11.09 3.63 -5.87
N PRO A 107 -10.63 3.52 -7.12
CA PRO A 107 -11.47 3.81 -8.28
C PRO A 107 -12.65 2.83 -8.32
N ASP A 108 -13.80 3.32 -8.77
CA ASP A 108 -14.99 2.47 -8.92
C ASP A 108 -14.76 1.37 -9.98
N LYS A 109 -15.53 0.28 -9.94
CA LYS A 109 -15.39 -0.81 -10.92
C LYS A 109 -15.64 -0.35 -12.36
N GLU A 110 -16.58 0.58 -12.55
CA GLU A 110 -16.85 1.17 -13.86
C GLU A 110 -15.67 2.03 -14.35
N GLU A 111 -15.06 2.76 -13.43
CA GLU A 111 -13.87 3.57 -13.65
C GLU A 111 -12.65 2.71 -14.07
N GLU A 112 -12.49 1.56 -13.44
CA GLU A 112 -11.45 0.57 -13.77
C GLU A 112 -11.68 -0.07 -15.14
N LEU A 113 -12.90 -0.53 -15.43
CA LEU A 113 -13.27 -1.10 -16.74
C LEU A 113 -13.01 -0.12 -17.89
N LEU A 114 -13.38 1.16 -17.70
CA LEU A 114 -13.10 2.19 -18.69
C LEU A 114 -11.59 2.39 -18.86
N ALA A 115 -10.82 2.48 -17.77
CA ALA A 115 -9.38 2.65 -17.85
C ALA A 115 -8.67 1.48 -18.56
N ASP A 116 -9.15 0.25 -18.37
CA ASP A 116 -8.60 -0.95 -19.01
C ASP A 116 -8.92 -1.01 -20.51
N ALA A 117 -10.13 -0.60 -20.89
CA ALA A 117 -10.49 -0.44 -22.31
C ALA A 117 -9.55 0.56 -23.02
N TYR A 118 -9.25 1.70 -22.37
CA TYR A 118 -8.29 2.68 -22.90
C TYR A 118 -6.85 2.14 -22.97
N SER A 119 -6.44 1.32 -21.99
CA SER A 119 -5.13 0.65 -22.00
C SER A 119 -4.94 -0.20 -23.26
N THR A 120 -6.01 -0.89 -23.70
CA THR A 120 -5.99 -1.74 -24.90
C THR A 120 -5.92 -0.92 -26.19
N CYS A 121 -6.53 0.26 -26.22
CA CYS A 121 -6.53 1.14 -27.40
C CYS A 121 -5.24 1.96 -27.55
N CYS A 122 -4.49 2.16 -26.47
CA CYS A 122 -3.28 2.99 -26.48
C CYS A 122 -2.05 2.18 -26.89
N LYS A 123 -1.22 2.74 -27.78
CA LYS A 123 0.03 2.09 -28.17
C LYS A 123 1.00 2.06 -26.98
N SER A 124 1.46 0.87 -26.61
CA SER A 124 2.48 0.69 -25.58
C SER A 124 3.79 1.38 -25.96
N TYR A 125 4.51 1.88 -24.96
CA TYR A 125 5.84 2.46 -25.15
C TYR A 125 6.89 1.37 -24.94
N GLN A 126 7.61 1.02 -26.00
CA GLN A 126 8.62 -0.02 -25.98
C GLN A 126 9.96 0.56 -26.45
N PRO A 127 10.97 0.66 -25.58
CA PRO A 127 12.31 1.13 -25.95
C PRO A 127 13.00 0.24 -26.98
N LEU A 128 12.92 -1.08 -26.79
CA LEU A 128 13.59 -2.08 -27.63
C LEU A 128 12.63 -2.70 -28.64
N PRO A 129 12.98 -2.81 -29.93
CA PRO A 129 12.09 -3.38 -30.95
C PRO A 129 11.96 -4.92 -30.92
N GLU A 130 12.60 -5.59 -29.95
CA GLU A 130 12.58 -7.05 -29.84
C GLU A 130 11.21 -7.60 -29.41
N TYR A 131 10.85 -8.77 -29.93
CA TYR A 131 9.61 -9.44 -29.58
C TYR A 131 9.67 -9.94 -28.13
N GLY A 132 8.80 -9.39 -27.27
CA GLY A 132 8.77 -9.71 -25.83
C GLY A 132 9.63 -8.78 -24.95
N ALA A 133 10.18 -7.69 -25.50
CA ALA A 133 10.87 -6.70 -24.69
C ALA A 133 9.89 -5.98 -23.74
N PRO A 134 10.36 -5.50 -22.57
CA PRO A 134 9.50 -4.83 -21.61
C PRO A 134 8.90 -3.56 -22.23
N CYS A 135 7.61 -3.36 -22.04
CA CYS A 135 6.88 -2.19 -22.52
C CYS A 135 6.12 -1.51 -21.38
N VAL A 136 5.98 -0.20 -21.45
CA VAL A 136 5.10 0.58 -20.58
C VAL A 136 3.71 0.58 -21.22
N THR A 137 2.69 0.30 -20.44
CA THR A 137 1.27 0.44 -20.74
C THR A 137 0.63 1.36 -19.70
N LEU A 138 -0.60 1.83 -19.95
CA LEU A 138 -1.31 2.66 -18.97
C LEU A 138 -1.53 1.93 -17.64
N GLU A 139 -1.71 0.61 -17.69
CA GLU A 139 -1.90 -0.24 -16.51
C GLU A 139 -0.63 -0.39 -15.67
N ASN A 140 0.52 -0.61 -16.31
CA ASN A 140 1.78 -0.89 -15.60
C ASN A 140 2.59 0.36 -15.23
N ALA A 141 2.20 1.54 -15.73
CA ALA A 141 2.95 2.78 -15.53
C ALA A 141 3.05 3.21 -14.06
N ILE A 142 1.97 3.11 -13.29
CA ILE A 142 1.97 3.50 -11.87
C ILE A 142 2.87 2.56 -11.04
N PRO A 143 2.75 1.21 -11.13
CA PRO A 143 3.68 0.29 -10.48
C PRO A 143 5.14 0.53 -10.84
N LEU A 144 5.44 0.77 -12.13
CA LEU A 144 6.79 1.04 -12.60
C LEU A 144 7.36 2.32 -11.97
N LEU A 145 6.56 3.37 -11.91
CA LEU A 145 6.95 4.62 -11.28
C LEU A 145 7.20 4.47 -9.77
N ASN A 146 6.36 3.71 -9.08
CA ASN A 146 6.54 3.42 -7.66
C ASN A 146 7.83 2.61 -7.42
N LYS A 147 8.14 1.65 -8.31
CA LYS A 147 9.40 0.90 -8.30
C LYS A 147 10.61 1.82 -8.46
N TYR A 148 10.54 2.81 -9.36
CA TYR A 148 11.57 3.83 -9.50
C TYR A 148 11.72 4.68 -8.22
N CYS A 149 10.62 5.19 -7.67
CA CYS A 149 10.66 6.01 -6.45
C CYS A 149 11.23 5.25 -5.25
N ALA A 150 10.95 3.95 -5.13
CA ALA A 150 11.50 3.10 -4.08
C ALA A 150 13.00 2.81 -4.23
N LYS A 151 13.60 3.07 -5.40
CA LYS A 151 15.03 2.89 -5.67
C LYS A 151 15.83 4.18 -5.59
N LEU A 152 15.16 5.32 -5.48
CA LEU A 152 15.82 6.60 -5.20
C LEU A 152 16.57 6.53 -3.86
N PRO A 153 17.70 7.23 -3.72
CA PRO A 153 18.47 7.24 -2.49
C PRO A 153 17.60 7.81 -1.36
N SER A 154 17.28 6.99 -0.36
CA SER A 154 16.46 7.36 0.79
C SER A 154 17.07 6.84 2.09
N ASP A 155 16.76 7.50 3.20
CA ASP A 155 17.06 6.98 4.54
C ASP A 155 16.04 5.88 4.91
N THR A 156 16.44 5.01 5.83
CA THR A 156 15.69 3.89 6.44
C THR A 156 14.27 4.24 6.85
N PHE A 157 14.02 5.49 7.23
CA PHE A 157 12.72 5.96 7.73
C PHE A 157 11.91 6.73 6.68
N THR A 158 12.46 6.99 5.50
CA THR A 158 11.80 7.79 4.46
C THR A 158 11.30 6.91 3.32
N ARG A 159 9.98 6.89 3.13
CA ARG A 159 9.36 6.31 1.93
C ARG A 159 9.16 7.41 0.91
N LEU A 160 9.87 7.29 -0.21
CA LEU A 160 9.75 8.22 -1.32
C LEU A 160 8.58 7.79 -2.21
N THR A 161 7.55 8.64 -2.29
CA THR A 161 6.37 8.42 -3.12
C THR A 161 6.13 9.63 -4.03
N PRO A 162 5.65 9.43 -5.26
CA PRO A 162 5.28 10.55 -6.12
C PRO A 162 4.13 11.35 -5.50
N LEU A 163 4.18 12.67 -5.69
CA LEU A 163 3.13 13.59 -5.28
C LEU A 163 2.14 13.75 -6.45
N TRP A 164 0.86 13.57 -6.14
CA TRP A 164 -0.23 13.63 -7.11
C TRP A 164 -1.14 14.80 -6.78
N TYR A 165 -1.54 15.55 -7.80
CA TYR A 165 -2.52 16.61 -7.70
C TYR A 165 -3.53 16.45 -8.84
N GLU A 166 -4.81 16.58 -8.53
CA GLU A 166 -5.89 16.41 -9.50
C GLU A 166 -6.72 17.67 -9.59
N GLU A 167 -7.04 18.04 -10.81
CA GLU A 167 -7.89 19.17 -11.14
C GLU A 167 -8.96 18.72 -12.12
N LYS A 168 -10.14 19.34 -12.05
CA LYS A 168 -11.21 19.13 -13.04
C LYS A 168 -11.28 20.38 -13.90
N ASP A 169 -11.22 20.18 -15.21
CA ASP A 169 -11.41 21.24 -16.18
C ASP A 169 -12.86 21.73 -16.20
N LEU A 170 -13.10 22.90 -16.79
CA LEU A 170 -14.43 23.51 -16.98
C LEU A 170 -15.40 22.58 -17.73
N SER A 171 -14.86 21.67 -18.54
CA SER A 171 -15.59 20.63 -19.27
C SER A 171 -15.98 19.40 -18.43
N GLY A 172 -15.54 19.33 -17.16
CA GLY A 172 -15.73 18.18 -16.27
C GLY A 172 -14.72 17.06 -16.46
N GLN A 173 -13.72 17.22 -17.34
CA GLN A 173 -12.64 16.25 -17.54
C GLN A 173 -11.58 16.36 -16.43
N CYS A 174 -11.02 15.23 -16.00
CA CYS A 174 -10.01 15.15 -14.96
C CYS A 174 -8.60 15.28 -15.56
N ILE A 175 -7.79 16.14 -14.95
CA ILE A 175 -6.38 16.35 -15.25
C ILE A 175 -5.58 15.97 -14.02
N CYS A 176 -4.52 15.18 -14.21
CA CYS A 176 -3.63 14.76 -13.15
C CYS A 176 -2.23 15.34 -13.35
N HIS A 177 -1.68 15.91 -12.29
CA HIS A 177 -0.33 16.43 -12.22
C HIS A 177 0.48 15.55 -11.27
N ILE A 178 1.66 15.13 -11.75
CA ILE A 178 2.56 14.28 -10.99
C ILE A 178 3.91 14.94 -10.83
N ARG A 179 4.44 14.89 -9.60
CA ARG A 179 5.76 15.41 -9.26
C ARG A 179 6.55 14.38 -8.47
N LEU A 180 7.78 14.15 -8.90
CA LEU A 180 8.70 13.23 -8.23
C LEU A 180 9.27 13.85 -6.93
N PRO A 181 9.68 13.01 -5.97
CA PRO A 181 10.38 13.44 -4.76
C PRO A 181 11.66 14.25 -5.08
N ILE A 182 12.10 15.06 -4.12
CA ILE A 182 13.28 15.95 -4.26
C ILE A 182 14.56 15.17 -4.61
N ASN A 183 14.63 13.91 -4.20
CA ASN A 183 15.74 13.00 -4.44
C ASN A 183 15.87 12.59 -5.92
N SER A 184 14.79 12.74 -6.70
CA SER A 184 14.82 12.50 -8.14
C SER A 184 15.50 13.66 -8.88
N PRO A 185 16.38 13.38 -9.85
CA PRO A 185 16.98 14.42 -10.68
C PRO A 185 15.95 15.09 -11.61
N VAL A 186 14.90 14.34 -12.01
CA VAL A 186 13.78 14.89 -12.78
C VAL A 186 12.84 15.66 -11.85
N LYS A 187 12.91 17.00 -11.92
CA LYS A 187 12.11 17.94 -11.09
C LYS A 187 10.86 18.48 -11.79
N GLN A 188 10.70 18.19 -13.08
CA GLN A 188 9.57 18.67 -13.87
C GLN A 188 8.27 18.02 -13.39
N THR A 189 7.21 18.83 -13.26
CA THR A 189 5.86 18.32 -13.08
C THR A 189 5.31 17.88 -14.43
N VAL A 190 4.87 16.63 -14.52
CA VAL A 190 4.21 16.10 -15.73
C VAL A 190 2.70 16.19 -15.54
N THR A 191 2.00 16.67 -16.56
CA THR A 191 0.55 16.84 -16.56
C THR A 191 -0.07 15.89 -17.58
N SER A 192 -1.11 15.17 -17.21
CA SER A 192 -1.88 14.33 -18.15
C SER A 192 -2.69 15.20 -19.13
N PRO A 193 -3.02 14.69 -20.32
CA PRO A 193 -4.13 15.22 -21.08
C PRO A 193 -5.44 15.13 -20.25
N PRO A 194 -6.45 15.95 -20.59
CA PRO A 194 -7.74 15.88 -19.91
C PRO A 194 -8.43 14.55 -20.27
N MET A 195 -8.82 13.82 -19.22
CA MET A 195 -9.35 12.45 -19.31
C MET A 195 -10.73 12.37 -18.66
N PRO A 196 -11.59 11.43 -19.08
CA PRO A 196 -12.93 11.28 -18.51
C PRO A 196 -12.95 10.88 -17.03
N ASN A 197 -11.87 10.27 -16.53
CA ASN A 197 -11.79 9.71 -15.18
C ASN A 197 -10.45 10.08 -14.52
N SER A 198 -10.47 10.30 -13.20
CA SER A 198 -9.28 10.48 -12.34
C SER A 198 -8.30 9.31 -12.45
N LEU A 199 -8.77 8.05 -12.41
CA LEU A 199 -7.87 6.89 -12.53
C LEU A 199 -7.10 6.90 -13.86
N LEU A 200 -7.82 7.17 -14.95
CA LEU A 200 -7.22 7.24 -16.28
C LEU A 200 -6.26 8.42 -16.41
N ALA A 201 -6.61 9.58 -15.83
CA ALA A 201 -5.73 10.74 -15.76
C ALA A 201 -4.42 10.40 -15.02
N ARG A 202 -4.50 9.71 -13.87
CA ARG A 202 -3.32 9.23 -13.11
C ARG A 202 -2.47 8.26 -13.94
N ARG A 203 -3.09 7.25 -14.56
CA ARG A 203 -2.39 6.27 -15.43
C ARG A 203 -1.71 6.96 -16.60
N ALA A 204 -2.37 7.94 -17.23
CA ALA A 204 -1.82 8.71 -18.34
C ALA A 204 -0.65 9.61 -17.93
N ALA A 205 -0.77 10.34 -16.81
CA ALA A 205 0.33 11.12 -16.24
C ALA A 205 1.55 10.24 -15.93
N ALA A 206 1.32 9.08 -15.29
CA ALA A 206 2.36 8.12 -14.96
C ALA A 206 3.06 7.59 -16.23
N PHE A 207 2.28 7.26 -17.26
CA PHE A 207 2.80 6.76 -18.54
C PHE A 207 3.71 7.78 -19.22
N MET A 208 3.27 9.04 -19.31
CA MET A 208 4.08 10.13 -19.86
C MET A 208 5.35 10.37 -19.03
N LEU A 209 5.26 10.25 -17.71
CA LEU A 209 6.43 10.39 -16.84
C LEU A 209 7.42 9.23 -17.01
N CYS A 210 6.95 7.99 -17.19
CA CYS A 210 7.83 6.86 -17.49
C CYS A 210 8.58 7.06 -18.81
N GLN A 211 7.92 7.59 -19.83
CA GLN A 211 8.57 7.96 -21.10
C GLN A 211 9.63 9.05 -20.89
N LEU A 212 9.33 10.05 -20.05
CA LEU A 212 10.28 11.11 -19.72
C LEU A 212 11.50 10.55 -18.99
N LEU A 213 11.29 9.71 -17.97
CA LEU A 213 12.36 9.06 -17.19
C LEU A 213 13.30 8.23 -18.06
N HIS A 214 12.76 7.51 -19.04
CA HIS A 214 13.55 6.78 -20.03
C HIS A 214 14.36 7.74 -20.93
N LYS A 215 13.73 8.80 -21.45
CA LYS A 215 14.41 9.82 -22.27
C LYS A 215 15.52 10.56 -21.51
N THR A 216 15.37 10.74 -20.20
CA THR A 216 16.39 11.34 -19.34
C THR A 216 17.45 10.35 -18.86
N LYS A 217 17.42 9.09 -19.33
CA LYS A 217 18.34 8.01 -18.92
C LYS A 217 18.32 7.70 -17.42
N GLU A 218 17.16 7.85 -16.77
CA GLU A 218 16.93 7.39 -15.39
C GLU A 218 16.35 5.97 -15.35
N LEU A 219 15.69 5.58 -16.43
CA LEU A 219 15.31 4.20 -16.73
C LEU A 219 16.18 3.68 -17.86
N ASP A 220 16.62 2.43 -17.78
CA ASP A 220 17.31 1.75 -18.88
C ASP A 220 16.32 1.27 -19.96
N ASP A 221 16.85 0.74 -21.07
CA ASP A 221 16.06 0.20 -22.19
C ASP A 221 15.21 -1.02 -21.77
N TYR A 222 15.52 -1.64 -20.63
CA TYR A 222 14.72 -2.69 -20.00
C TYR A 222 13.68 -2.15 -18.99
N LEU A 223 13.50 -0.82 -18.93
CA LEU A 223 12.60 -0.11 -18.02
C LEU A 223 12.88 -0.40 -16.54
N GLN A 224 14.15 -0.53 -16.18
CA GLN A 224 14.63 -0.64 -14.81
C GLN A 224 15.28 0.66 -14.34
N PRO A 225 15.11 1.03 -13.05
CA PRO A 225 15.77 2.20 -12.49
C PRO A 225 17.29 2.02 -12.50
N ILE A 226 18.00 3.03 -13.03
CA ILE A 226 19.45 3.02 -13.09
C ILE A 226 20.02 3.42 -11.72
N ASN A 227 20.73 2.50 -11.09
CA ASN A 227 21.51 2.77 -9.88
C ASN A 227 22.97 3.06 -10.23
N LYS A 228 23.71 3.69 -9.32
CA LYS A 228 25.19 3.81 -9.42
C LYS A 228 25.89 2.45 -9.63
N GLU A 229 25.28 1.35 -9.21
CA GLU A 229 25.80 -0.02 -9.37
C GLU A 229 25.45 -0.66 -10.74
N ASN A 230 24.43 -0.16 -11.44
CA ASN A 230 23.94 -0.71 -12.72
C ASN A 230 24.27 0.18 -13.93
N PHE A 231 25.06 1.24 -13.74
CA PHE A 231 25.53 2.09 -14.84
C PHE A 231 26.45 1.27 -15.75
N ARG A 232 25.94 0.90 -16.94
CA ARG A 232 26.76 0.35 -18.02
C ARG A 232 27.24 1.52 -18.86
N ALA A 233 28.52 1.86 -18.75
CA ALA A 233 29.14 2.83 -19.66
C ALA A 233 29.00 2.30 -21.09
N THR A 234 28.43 3.11 -21.98
CA THR A 234 28.38 2.80 -23.41
C THR A 234 29.75 3.11 -24.04
N GLU A 235 30.10 2.46 -25.16
CA GLU A 235 31.37 2.74 -25.86
C GLU A 235 31.49 4.23 -26.27
N ASP A 236 30.37 4.93 -26.45
CA ASP A 236 30.32 6.37 -26.70
C ASP A 236 30.79 7.22 -25.51
N ASP A 237 30.66 6.73 -24.26
CA ASP A 237 31.16 7.41 -23.07
C ASP A 237 32.69 7.38 -22.97
N TRP A 238 33.33 6.40 -23.62
CA TRP A 238 34.80 6.31 -23.74
C TRP A 238 35.38 7.19 -24.84
N ASN A 239 34.60 7.44 -25.91
CA ASN A 239 35.05 8.26 -27.04
C ASN A 239 35.00 9.77 -26.77
N ASN A 240 34.34 10.21 -25.68
CA ASN A 240 34.29 11.62 -25.28
C ASN A 240 35.48 12.07 -24.40
N PHE A 241 36.47 11.20 -24.14
CA PHE A 241 37.77 11.61 -23.64
C PHE A 241 38.72 11.91 -24.81
N THR A 242 38.44 12.97 -25.56
CA THR A 242 39.48 13.63 -26.34
C THR A 242 40.23 14.58 -25.41
N LEU A 243 41.53 14.30 -25.23
CA LEU A 243 42.51 15.11 -24.48
C LEU A 243 42.56 16.56 -24.97
#